data_AF-A0A7S8FFR3-F1
#
_entry.id   AF-A0A7S8FFR3-F1
#
_cell.length_a   1.000
_cell.length_b   1.000
_cell.length_c   1.000
_cell.angle_alpha   90.00
_cell.angle_beta   90.00
_cell.angle_gamma   90.00
#
_symmetry.space_group_name_H-M   'P 1'
#
loop_
_entity.id
_entity.type
_entity.pdbx_description
1 polymer ?
#
loop_
_entity_poly.entity_id
_entity_poly.type
_entity_poly.pdbx_seq_one_letter_code
_entity_poly.pdbx_strand_id
1 'polypeptide(L)'
;MRAEARMDGRGLRLILCVLVGGLLGACGELKPMKPKDPPTQASPQQAAERNRESPPSKIMQARPDAGNPQQCLVNFDDEGALTQILGQARSTVALKTGRSPSGQLQMCDPSKHNDCWTYRQRCSKHEVNVDSLGHAHFHLSMETGIECYTLPDPGDGLGRGFGKLVEWKCTHVDWAQTPRVLSSHDLNQWIKVWVSDAENHAPTYFDLESIRVLPDTSIQLWFQKRDGTWWFWPELTSARTWNIREWVRDVSEVRLRGTRAGRASSYIIDSLVVRD
;
A
#
# COMPACT_ATOMS: atom_id res chain seq x y z
N MET A 1 -0.32 72.23 21.26
CA MET A 1 -1.31 71.15 21.12
C MET A 1 -0.56 69.83 21.23
N ARG A 2 -0.56 69.23 22.43
CA ARG A 2 -1.18 67.92 22.76
C ARG A 2 -0.49 66.74 22.02
N ALA A 3 0.00 65.68 22.66
CA ALA A 3 -0.03 65.29 24.06
C ALA A 3 1.07 64.23 24.32
N GLU A 4 1.61 64.28 25.54
CA GLU A 4 2.30 63.16 26.18
C GLU A 4 1.31 62.01 26.36
N ALA A 5 1.73 60.77 26.08
CA ALA A 5 1.01 59.56 26.49
C ALA A 5 1.90 58.75 27.42
N ARG A 6 1.58 58.94 28.69
CA ARG A 6 2.06 58.32 29.93
C ARG A 6 1.88 56.80 29.90
N MET A 7 2.85 56.08 30.46
CA MET A 7 2.67 54.70 30.90
C MET A 7 1.72 54.65 32.11
N ASP A 8 0.73 53.78 32.03
CA ASP A 8 0.06 53.04 33.11
C ASP A 8 -0.51 51.79 32.40
N GLY A 9 -0.27 50.55 32.79
CA GLY A 9 -0.33 50.00 34.13
C GLY A 9 -1.62 49.18 34.26
N ARG A 10 -1.49 47.86 34.08
CA ARG A 10 -2.40 46.74 34.49
C ARG A 10 -3.15 45.99 33.36
N GLY A 11 -2.84 44.69 33.30
CA GLY A 11 -3.89 43.68 33.26
C GLY A 11 -4.08 42.93 31.94
N LEU A 12 -3.23 41.94 31.67
CA LEU A 12 -3.72 40.60 31.31
C LEU A 12 -2.57 39.59 31.47
N ARG A 13 -2.68 38.73 32.49
CA ARG A 13 -1.85 37.53 32.63
C ARG A 13 -2.22 36.57 31.51
N LEU A 14 -1.41 36.48 30.46
CA LEU A 14 -1.43 35.33 29.57
C LEU A 14 -0.50 34.28 30.18
N ILE A 15 -1.12 33.36 30.92
CA ILE A 15 -0.49 32.13 31.39
C ILE A 15 -0.21 31.30 30.14
N LEU A 16 1.05 31.26 29.73
CA LEU A 16 1.55 30.34 28.72
C LEU A 16 1.62 28.95 29.38
N CYS A 17 0.54 28.18 29.27
CA CYS A 17 0.57 26.76 29.59
C CYS A 17 1.41 26.05 28.52
N VAL A 18 2.71 25.92 28.81
CA VAL A 18 3.58 24.98 28.11
C VAL A 18 3.16 23.58 28.55
N LEU A 19 2.28 22.95 27.78
CA LEU A 19 2.04 21.51 27.89
C LEU A 19 3.24 20.80 27.26
N VAL A 20 4.25 20.54 28.08
CA VAL A 20 5.25 19.50 27.82
C VAL A 20 4.51 18.16 27.97
N GLY A 21 3.91 17.69 26.89
CA GLY A 21 3.45 16.32 26.77
C GLY A 21 4.67 15.41 26.61
N GLY A 22 5.04 14.70 27.66
CA GLY A 22 6.14 13.73 27.65
C GLY A 22 5.87 12.65 26.60
N LEU A 23 6.63 12.67 25.52
CA LEU A 23 6.77 11.55 24.59
C LEU A 23 7.83 10.61 25.14
N LEU A 24 7.43 9.80 26.12
CA LEU A 24 8.14 8.57 26.47
C LEU A 24 7.15 7.42 26.39
N GLY A 25 7.42 6.52 25.44
CA GLY A 25 7.10 5.10 25.58
C GLY A 25 5.64 4.71 25.38
N ALA A 26 5.24 4.56 24.11
CA ALA A 26 4.39 3.43 23.72
C ALA A 26 4.47 3.26 22.19
N CYS A 27 5.50 2.55 21.71
CA CYS A 27 5.31 1.69 20.55
C CYS A 27 4.38 0.55 21.01
N GLY A 28 3.11 0.88 21.25
CA GLY A 28 2.08 -0.11 21.45
C GLY A 28 1.87 -0.76 20.09
N GLU A 29 2.42 -1.96 19.91
CA GLU A 29 1.91 -2.87 18.88
C GLU A 29 0.39 -2.90 19.03
N LEU A 30 -0.31 -2.28 18.08
CA LEU A 30 -1.76 -2.31 18.04
C LEU A 30 -2.14 -3.78 17.85
N LYS A 31 -2.65 -4.40 18.92
CA LYS A 31 -3.05 -5.81 18.89
C LYS A 31 -3.98 -6.03 17.69
N PRO A 32 -3.75 -7.07 16.86
CA PRO A 32 -4.64 -7.40 15.77
C PRO A 32 -6.08 -7.58 16.28
N MET A 33 -7.04 -7.00 15.57
CA MET A 33 -8.46 -7.03 15.95
C MET A 33 -9.27 -7.72 14.87
N LYS A 34 -10.26 -8.52 15.27
CA LYS A 34 -11.22 -9.11 14.32
C LYS A 34 -12.30 -8.09 13.97
N PRO A 35 -12.79 -8.03 12.71
CA PRO A 35 -14.01 -7.31 12.37
C PRO A 35 -15.16 -7.73 13.30
N LYS A 36 -15.94 -6.77 13.78
CA LYS A 36 -17.10 -7.05 14.64
C LYS A 36 -18.18 -7.82 13.88
N ASP A 37 -18.39 -7.44 12.62
CA ASP A 37 -19.40 -8.02 11.75
C ASP A 37 -18.74 -8.92 10.68
N PRO A 38 -19.41 -10.02 10.29
CA PRO A 38 -18.97 -10.82 9.16
C PRO A 38 -19.01 -10.00 7.86
N PRO A 39 -18.23 -10.39 6.83
CA PRO A 39 -18.31 -9.75 5.52
C PRO A 39 -19.67 -10.04 4.89
N THR A 40 -20.11 -9.10 4.05
CA THR A 40 -21.36 -9.22 3.30
C THR A 40 -21.08 -9.81 1.93
N GLN A 41 -21.89 -10.78 1.49
CA GLN A 41 -21.84 -11.26 0.11
C GLN A 41 -22.38 -10.16 -0.83
N ALA A 42 -21.65 -9.86 -1.89
CA ALA A 42 -22.04 -8.89 -2.88
C ALA A 42 -23.27 -9.35 -3.68
N SER A 43 -24.16 -8.43 -4.02
CA SER A 43 -25.23 -8.70 -4.97
C SER A 43 -24.67 -8.99 -6.36
N PRO A 44 -25.46 -9.63 -7.26
CA PRO A 44 -25.03 -9.86 -8.64
C PRO A 44 -24.61 -8.57 -9.37
N GLN A 45 -25.29 -7.45 -9.11
CA GLN A 45 -24.94 -6.14 -9.70
C GLN A 45 -23.58 -5.65 -9.19
N GLN A 46 -23.36 -5.71 -7.87
CA GLN A 46 -22.08 -5.32 -7.27
C GLN A 46 -20.93 -6.19 -7.78
N ALA A 47 -21.13 -7.51 -7.85
CA ALA A 47 -20.16 -8.44 -8.40
C ALA A 47 -19.83 -8.14 -9.88
N ALA A 48 -20.85 -7.84 -10.70
CA ALA A 48 -20.66 -7.47 -12.10
C ALA A 48 -19.86 -6.17 -12.26
N GLU A 49 -20.08 -5.18 -11.39
CA GLU A 49 -19.27 -3.96 -11.35
C GLU A 49 -17.80 -4.25 -11.00
N ARG A 50 -17.53 -5.11 -10.00
CA ARG A 50 -16.16 -5.51 -9.65
C ARG A 50 -15.47 -6.17 -10.84
N ASN A 51 -16.14 -7.11 -11.50
CA ASN A 51 -15.58 -7.83 -12.65
C ASN A 51 -15.35 -6.92 -13.87
N ARG A 52 -16.12 -5.84 -14.02
CA ARG A 52 -15.95 -4.88 -15.13
C ARG A 52 -14.72 -4.00 -14.95
N GLU A 53 -14.38 -3.60 -13.73
CA GLU A 53 -13.22 -2.75 -13.46
C GLU A 53 -11.88 -3.46 -13.70
N SER A 54 -11.85 -4.76 -13.43
CA SER A 54 -10.73 -5.62 -13.75
C SER A 54 -11.27 -7.05 -13.85
N PRO A 55 -11.12 -7.73 -14.99
CA PRO A 55 -11.46 -9.13 -15.09
C PRO A 55 -10.70 -9.91 -14.01
N PRO A 56 -11.36 -10.86 -13.33
CA PRO A 56 -10.67 -11.69 -12.34
C PRO A 56 -9.50 -12.41 -13.00
N SER A 57 -8.42 -12.58 -12.24
CA SER A 57 -7.27 -13.36 -12.69
C SER A 57 -7.75 -14.77 -13.07
N LYS A 58 -7.49 -15.20 -14.31
CA LYS A 58 -7.84 -16.57 -14.73
C LYS A 58 -6.91 -17.54 -14.02
N ILE A 59 -7.39 -18.11 -12.91
CA ILE A 59 -6.64 -19.09 -12.14
C ILE A 59 -6.58 -20.38 -12.96
N MET A 60 -5.38 -20.74 -13.40
CA MET A 60 -5.14 -21.92 -14.24
C MET A 60 -4.89 -23.19 -13.43
N GLN A 61 -4.66 -23.08 -12.11
CA GLN A 61 -4.30 -24.21 -11.26
C GLN A 61 -5.16 -24.25 -9.99
N ALA A 62 -5.66 -25.43 -9.65
CA ALA A 62 -6.11 -25.73 -8.30
C ALA A 62 -4.88 -25.81 -7.38
N ARG A 63 -5.04 -25.43 -6.10
CA ARG A 63 -3.99 -25.38 -5.08
C ARG A 63 -3.04 -26.59 -5.18
N PRO A 64 -1.72 -26.41 -5.41
CA PRO A 64 -0.79 -27.53 -5.38
C PRO A 64 -0.67 -28.09 -3.94
N ASP A 65 -0.38 -29.38 -3.86
CA ASP A 65 -0.45 -30.24 -2.67
C ASP A 65 0.14 -29.68 -1.36
N ALA A 66 -0.62 -29.90 -0.28
CA ALA A 66 -0.27 -30.28 1.11
C ALA A 66 1.11 -29.91 1.71
N GLY A 67 1.73 -28.81 1.30
CA GLY A 67 2.84 -28.20 2.03
C GLY A 67 2.35 -27.51 3.31
N ASN A 68 3.25 -27.32 4.28
CA ASN A 68 2.92 -26.45 5.41
C ASN A 68 2.69 -25.03 4.88
N PRO A 69 1.50 -24.43 5.12
CA PRO A 69 1.19 -23.08 4.67
C PRO A 69 2.23 -22.10 5.19
N GLN A 70 2.92 -21.40 4.28
CA GLN A 70 3.93 -20.42 4.62
C GLN A 70 3.31 -19.03 4.71
N GLN A 71 3.61 -18.31 5.79
CA GLN A 71 3.24 -16.91 5.93
C GLN A 71 4.25 -16.02 5.21
N CYS A 72 3.76 -15.03 4.49
CA CYS A 72 4.55 -13.97 3.88
C CYS A 72 4.06 -12.60 4.38
N LEU A 73 4.96 -11.86 5.04
CA LEU A 73 4.74 -10.47 5.39
C LEU A 73 5.10 -9.59 4.19
N VAL A 74 4.12 -8.84 3.71
CA VAL A 74 4.31 -7.80 2.69
C VAL A 74 4.21 -6.46 3.38
N ASN A 75 5.35 -5.85 3.67
CA ASN A 75 5.49 -4.53 4.31
C ASN A 75 6.09 -3.48 3.37
N PHE A 76 6.16 -3.75 2.07
CA PHE A 76 6.67 -2.84 1.03
C PHE A 76 8.16 -2.44 1.15
N ASP A 77 8.90 -3.06 2.08
CA ASP A 77 10.33 -2.82 2.33
C ASP A 77 11.25 -3.85 1.67
N ASP A 78 10.69 -4.87 1.01
CA ASP A 78 11.46 -5.95 0.42
C ASP A 78 12.40 -5.42 -0.67
N GLU A 79 13.71 -5.48 -0.41
CA GLU A 79 14.77 -5.04 -1.33
C GLU A 79 14.65 -5.75 -2.69
N GLY A 80 14.30 -7.05 -2.66
CA GLY A 80 14.03 -7.83 -3.86
C GLY A 80 12.92 -7.19 -4.70
N ALA A 81 11.77 -6.89 -4.11
CA ALA A 81 10.66 -6.24 -4.79
C ALA A 81 11.01 -4.83 -5.31
N LEU A 82 11.64 -4.00 -4.47
CA LEU A 82 11.96 -2.61 -4.80
C LEU A 82 12.99 -2.51 -5.93
N THR A 83 14.00 -3.39 -5.96
CA THR A 83 14.98 -3.45 -7.07
C THR A 83 14.36 -3.89 -8.39
N GLN A 84 13.20 -4.56 -8.37
CA GLN A 84 12.47 -4.99 -9.57
C GLN A 84 11.43 -3.99 -10.07
N ILE A 85 11.34 -2.81 -9.48
CA ILE A 85 10.54 -1.71 -9.99
C ILE A 85 11.42 -0.84 -10.90
N LEU A 86 10.84 -0.29 -11.98
CA LEU A 86 11.52 0.66 -12.85
C LEU A 86 12.22 1.76 -12.04
N GLY A 87 13.49 2.01 -12.35
CA GLY A 87 14.30 3.00 -11.62
C GLY A 87 14.72 2.56 -10.21
N GLN A 88 14.58 1.27 -9.87
CA GLN A 88 14.86 0.70 -8.54
C GLN A 88 14.07 1.39 -7.42
N ALA A 89 12.79 1.66 -7.69
CA ALA A 89 11.90 2.39 -6.77
C ALA A 89 12.45 3.76 -6.30
N ARG A 90 13.30 4.41 -7.11
CA ARG A 90 13.81 5.76 -6.82
C ARG A 90 12.75 6.84 -6.87
N SER A 91 11.61 6.55 -7.49
CA SER A 91 10.41 7.39 -7.45
C SER A 91 9.55 6.93 -6.28
N THR A 92 8.80 7.86 -5.67
CA THR A 92 7.71 7.51 -4.75
C THR A 92 6.51 6.92 -5.48
N VAL A 93 6.57 6.83 -6.80
CA VAL A 93 5.55 6.26 -7.67
C VAL A 93 5.96 4.85 -8.11
N ALA A 94 5.16 3.85 -7.74
CA ALA A 94 5.30 2.49 -8.26
C ALA A 94 4.62 2.38 -9.62
N LEU A 95 5.42 2.46 -10.69
CA LEU A 95 4.96 2.31 -12.06
C LEU A 95 4.85 0.84 -12.43
N LYS A 96 3.84 0.50 -13.24
CA LYS A 96 3.76 -0.83 -13.83
C LYS A 96 5.01 -1.08 -14.68
N THR A 97 5.77 -2.09 -14.28
CA THR A 97 7.09 -2.45 -14.77
C THR A 97 7.00 -3.75 -15.55
N GLY A 98 7.83 -3.89 -16.57
CA GLY A 98 8.09 -5.14 -17.27
C GLY A 98 9.57 -5.24 -17.64
N ARG A 99 9.95 -6.33 -18.29
CA ARG A 99 11.31 -6.52 -18.80
C ARG A 99 11.35 -6.48 -20.32
N SER A 100 12.33 -5.78 -20.85
CA SER A 100 12.71 -5.92 -22.25
C SER A 100 13.22 -7.34 -22.53
N PRO A 101 13.34 -7.74 -23.82
CA PRO A 101 13.99 -9.00 -24.20
C PRO A 101 15.44 -9.12 -23.70
N SER A 102 16.12 -8.00 -23.43
CA SER A 102 17.48 -7.97 -22.85
C SER A 102 17.50 -8.06 -21.32
N GLY A 103 16.32 -8.19 -20.67
CA GLY A 103 16.18 -8.29 -19.22
C GLY A 103 16.17 -6.96 -18.46
N GLN A 104 16.32 -5.83 -19.17
CA GLN A 104 16.30 -4.49 -18.57
C GLN A 104 14.87 -4.13 -18.14
N LEU A 105 14.76 -3.48 -16.98
CA LEU A 105 13.47 -2.97 -16.48
C LEU A 105 13.04 -1.77 -17.34
N GLN A 106 11.79 -1.79 -17.77
CA GLN A 106 11.17 -0.68 -18.49
C GLN A 106 9.70 -0.53 -18.11
N MET A 107 9.10 0.61 -18.44
CA MET A 107 7.67 0.81 -18.25
C MET A 107 6.90 -0.27 -19.01
N CYS A 108 5.94 -0.91 -18.34
CA CYS A 108 5.21 -2.02 -18.93
C CYS A 108 4.42 -1.59 -20.17
N ASP A 109 4.68 -2.25 -21.29
CA ASP A 109 3.86 -2.28 -22.48
C ASP A 109 3.31 -3.70 -22.67
N PRO A 110 2.02 -3.96 -22.38
CA PRO A 110 1.43 -5.30 -22.50
C PRO A 110 1.45 -5.88 -23.93
N SER A 111 1.72 -5.06 -24.95
CA SER A 111 1.90 -5.54 -26.33
C SER A 111 3.30 -6.10 -26.59
N LYS A 112 4.27 -5.81 -25.72
CA LYS A 112 5.67 -6.19 -25.85
C LYS A 112 6.18 -7.07 -24.72
N HIS A 113 5.55 -6.99 -23.55
CA HIS A 113 5.93 -7.79 -22.39
C HIS A 113 4.95 -8.91 -22.15
N ASN A 114 5.50 -10.09 -21.87
CA ASN A 114 4.73 -11.26 -21.47
C ASN A 114 4.34 -11.20 -19.99
N ASP A 115 5.00 -10.36 -19.20
CA ASP A 115 4.77 -10.22 -17.78
C ASP A 115 4.95 -8.76 -17.34
N CYS A 116 4.02 -8.30 -16.51
CA CYS A 116 4.01 -6.95 -15.99
C CYS A 116 3.46 -6.91 -14.56
N TRP A 117 4.13 -6.15 -13.70
CA TRP A 117 3.78 -6.00 -12.28
C TRP A 117 3.96 -4.55 -11.82
N THR A 118 3.26 -4.14 -10.77
CA THR A 118 3.48 -2.83 -10.14
C THR A 118 4.39 -2.96 -8.93
N TYR A 119 4.04 -3.85 -7.99
CA TYR A 119 4.92 -4.32 -6.92
C TYR A 119 4.74 -5.83 -6.81
N ARG A 120 5.85 -6.56 -6.69
CA ARG A 120 5.85 -8.01 -6.61
C ARG A 120 6.92 -8.46 -5.64
N GLN A 121 6.49 -9.10 -4.55
CA GLN A 121 7.39 -9.65 -3.54
C GLN A 121 7.42 -11.17 -3.67
N ARG A 122 8.62 -11.75 -3.73
CA ARG A 122 8.80 -13.19 -3.76
C ARG A 122 8.68 -13.76 -2.34
N CYS A 123 7.75 -14.70 -2.19
CA CYS A 123 7.41 -15.38 -0.95
C CYS A 123 7.66 -16.89 -1.14
N SER A 124 8.90 -17.35 -0.97
CA SER A 124 9.30 -18.75 -1.14
C SER A 124 8.92 -19.32 -2.53
N LYS A 125 7.78 -20.02 -2.64
CA LYS A 125 7.25 -20.65 -3.85
C LYS A 125 6.25 -19.79 -4.63
N HIS A 126 5.81 -18.68 -4.05
CA HIS A 126 4.79 -17.81 -4.63
C HIS A 126 5.29 -16.38 -4.69
N GLU A 127 4.57 -15.55 -5.44
CA GLU A 127 4.79 -14.12 -5.50
C GLU A 127 3.51 -13.40 -5.10
N VAL A 128 3.61 -12.48 -4.15
CA VAL A 128 2.50 -11.59 -3.82
C VAL A 128 2.59 -10.37 -4.71
N ASN A 129 1.57 -10.19 -5.53
CA ASN A 129 1.45 -9.10 -6.47
C ASN A 129 0.49 -8.04 -5.91
N VAL A 130 0.93 -6.79 -5.96
CA VAL A 130 0.13 -5.63 -5.58
C VAL A 130 0.07 -4.69 -6.77
N ASP A 131 -1.13 -4.47 -7.30
CA ASP A 131 -1.38 -3.70 -8.50
C ASP A 131 -2.40 -2.58 -8.26
N SER A 132 -2.27 -1.52 -9.04
CA SER A 132 -3.29 -0.49 -9.15
C SER A 132 -4.34 -0.87 -10.20
N LEU A 133 -5.62 -0.66 -9.89
CA LEU A 133 -6.72 -0.73 -10.85
C LEU A 133 -7.27 0.67 -11.16
N GLY A 134 -7.43 0.97 -12.44
CA GLY A 134 -7.96 2.25 -12.91
C GLY A 134 -6.98 3.44 -12.83
N HIS A 135 -5.81 3.27 -12.22
CA HIS A 135 -4.71 4.25 -12.21
C HIS A 135 -3.41 3.62 -12.72
N ALA A 136 -2.53 4.44 -13.27
CA ALA A 136 -1.24 4.01 -13.81
C ALA A 136 -0.23 3.55 -12.73
N HIS A 137 -0.44 3.95 -11.47
CA HIS A 137 0.48 3.70 -10.36
C HIS A 137 -0.23 3.84 -9.01
N PHE A 138 0.43 3.39 -7.96
CA PHE A 138 0.20 3.83 -6.58
C PHE A 138 1.51 4.39 -6.00
N HIS A 139 1.47 4.94 -4.80
CA HIS A 139 2.64 5.53 -4.16
C HIS A 139 3.30 4.54 -3.19
N LEU A 140 4.63 4.48 -3.23
CA LEU A 140 5.49 3.84 -2.24
C LEU A 140 6.22 4.96 -1.49
N SER A 141 5.52 5.58 -0.55
CA SER A 141 6.06 6.69 0.24
C SER A 141 6.99 6.17 1.32
N MET A 142 7.92 7.00 1.80
CA MET A 142 8.72 6.65 2.98
C MET A 142 7.81 6.39 4.17
N GLU A 143 8.08 5.33 4.94
CA GLU A 143 7.36 5.09 6.20
C GLU A 143 7.59 6.23 7.21
N THR A 144 8.79 6.81 7.21
CA THR A 144 9.17 7.87 8.16
C THR A 144 9.95 9.02 7.53
N GLY A 145 9.67 10.23 8.02
CA GLY A 145 10.33 11.46 7.62
C GLY A 145 9.59 12.20 6.52
N ILE A 146 10.22 13.27 6.01
CA ILE A 146 9.65 14.11 4.96
C ILE A 146 10.40 13.84 3.67
N GLU A 147 9.68 13.40 2.65
CA GLU A 147 10.21 13.23 1.30
C GLU A 147 10.58 14.58 0.69
N CYS A 148 11.68 14.60 -0.06
CA CYS A 148 12.10 15.78 -0.80
C CYS A 148 12.51 15.38 -2.22
N TYR A 149 12.31 16.30 -3.17
CA TYR A 149 12.40 15.99 -4.61
C TYR A 149 13.46 16.85 -5.33
N THR A 150 14.35 17.48 -4.57
CA THR A 150 15.35 18.43 -5.08
C THR A 150 16.73 17.80 -5.28
N LEU A 151 16.84 16.46 -5.24
CA LEU A 151 18.11 15.79 -5.51
C LEU A 151 18.55 16.00 -6.97
N PRO A 152 19.87 16.15 -7.21
CA PRO A 152 20.43 16.07 -8.55
C PRO A 152 20.16 14.71 -9.19
N ASP A 153 20.08 14.68 -10.52
CA ASP A 153 20.03 13.44 -11.27
C ASP A 153 21.39 12.73 -11.18
N PRO A 154 21.47 11.45 -10.80
CA PRO A 154 22.73 10.73 -10.74
C PRO A 154 23.37 10.50 -12.13
N GLY A 155 22.64 10.76 -13.22
CA GLY A 155 23.17 10.68 -14.59
C GLY A 155 23.18 9.27 -15.19
N ASP A 156 22.46 8.33 -14.58
CA ASP A 156 22.32 6.94 -15.07
C ASP A 156 21.19 6.75 -16.09
N GLY A 157 20.50 7.83 -16.45
CA GLY A 157 19.43 7.83 -17.45
C GLY A 157 18.07 7.35 -16.92
N LEU A 158 17.95 7.04 -15.62
CA LEU A 158 16.69 6.62 -14.99
C LEU A 158 15.97 7.77 -14.28
N GLY A 159 16.49 8.99 -14.41
CA GLY A 159 15.93 10.20 -13.84
C GLY A 159 16.29 10.40 -12.36
N ARG A 160 15.82 11.53 -11.83
CA ARG A 160 16.00 11.92 -10.42
C ARG A 160 15.22 10.98 -9.49
N GLY A 161 15.80 10.71 -8.32
CA GLY A 161 15.08 10.08 -7.22
C GLY A 161 14.61 11.08 -6.17
N PHE A 162 13.71 10.66 -5.28
CA PHE A 162 13.39 11.41 -4.07
C PHE A 162 14.47 11.16 -2.99
N GLY A 163 14.52 12.03 -1.99
CA GLY A 163 15.39 11.94 -0.83
C GLY A 163 14.64 12.14 0.47
N LYS A 164 15.39 12.20 1.57
CA LYS A 164 14.88 12.52 2.91
C LYS A 164 15.29 13.93 3.30
N LEU A 165 14.36 14.72 3.82
CA LEU A 165 14.67 16.00 4.43
C LEU A 165 15.39 15.77 5.77
N VAL A 166 16.66 16.17 5.85
CA VAL A 166 17.48 16.13 7.06
C VAL A 166 18.05 17.52 7.26
N GLU A 167 17.74 18.17 8.39
CA GLU A 167 18.19 19.54 8.69
C GLU A 167 17.91 20.54 7.54
N TRP A 168 16.70 20.48 6.97
CA TRP A 168 16.26 21.30 5.83
C TRP A 168 17.01 21.07 4.51
N LYS A 169 17.88 20.08 4.44
CA LYS A 169 18.58 19.66 3.22
C LYS A 169 18.01 18.34 2.71
N CYS A 170 17.81 18.28 1.40
CA CYS A 170 17.42 17.03 0.76
C CYS A 170 18.63 16.10 0.67
N THR A 171 18.55 14.97 1.36
CA THR A 171 19.64 14.00 1.48
C THR A 171 19.30 12.74 0.71
N HIS A 172 20.30 12.19 0.01
CA HIS A 172 20.16 10.94 -0.72
C HIS A 172 19.81 9.78 0.22
N VAL A 173 19.01 8.84 -0.26
CA VAL A 173 18.67 7.61 0.45
C VAL A 173 18.96 6.41 -0.44
N ASP A 174 19.24 5.25 0.17
CA ASP A 174 19.22 4.01 -0.58
C ASP A 174 17.75 3.63 -0.86
N TRP A 175 17.30 3.83 -2.10
CA TRP A 175 15.89 3.66 -2.45
C TRP A 175 15.37 2.24 -2.29
N ALA A 176 16.24 1.24 -2.49
CA ALA A 176 15.90 -0.18 -2.40
C ALA A 176 15.89 -0.68 -0.95
N GLN A 177 16.55 0.03 -0.04
CA GLN A 177 16.58 -0.32 1.39
C GLN A 177 15.78 0.63 2.28
N THR A 178 15.20 1.70 1.72
CA THR A 178 14.40 2.66 2.48
C THR A 178 13.01 2.11 2.72
N PRO A 179 12.57 1.98 3.99
CA PRO A 179 11.24 1.48 4.32
C PRO A 179 10.11 2.33 3.72
N ARG A 180 9.07 1.66 3.22
CA ARG A 180 7.94 2.20 2.47
C ARG A 180 6.62 1.81 3.07
N VAL A 181 5.62 2.62 2.73
CA VAL A 181 4.21 2.27 2.88
C VAL A 181 3.52 2.46 1.55
N LEU A 182 2.50 1.63 1.29
CA LEU A 182 1.63 1.83 0.14
C LEU A 182 0.64 2.95 0.47
N SER A 183 0.65 4.01 -0.33
CA SER A 183 -0.42 5.01 -0.35
C SER A 183 -1.14 4.97 -1.69
N SER A 184 -2.47 5.02 -1.63
CA SER A 184 -3.25 5.28 -2.83
C SER A 184 -3.03 6.71 -3.35
N HIS A 185 -3.35 6.93 -4.61
CA HIS A 185 -3.40 8.22 -5.28
C HIS A 185 -4.61 9.03 -4.79
N ASP A 186 -5.77 8.36 -4.65
CA ASP A 186 -6.95 8.91 -3.99
C ASP A 186 -7.81 7.82 -3.33
N LEU A 187 -8.96 8.17 -2.73
CA LEU A 187 -9.84 7.20 -2.08
C LEU A 187 -10.62 6.33 -3.06
N ASN A 188 -10.69 6.71 -4.34
CA ASN A 188 -11.37 5.96 -5.38
C ASN A 188 -10.47 4.92 -6.05
N GLN A 189 -9.15 5.08 -5.93
CA GLN A 189 -8.21 4.12 -6.45
C GLN A 189 -8.40 2.76 -5.78
N TRP A 190 -8.54 1.74 -6.61
CA TRP A 190 -8.52 0.36 -6.19
C TRP A 190 -7.09 -0.19 -6.21
N ILE A 191 -6.70 -0.83 -5.12
CA ILE A 191 -5.49 -1.64 -5.04
C ILE A 191 -5.89 -3.10 -5.04
N LYS A 192 -5.33 -3.88 -5.95
CA LYS A 192 -5.56 -5.32 -6.10
C LYS A 192 -4.37 -6.07 -5.54
N VAL A 193 -4.64 -7.04 -4.68
CA VAL A 193 -3.67 -8.00 -4.15
C VAL A 193 -4.05 -9.38 -4.68
N TRP A 194 -3.08 -10.09 -5.24
CA TRP A 194 -3.25 -11.44 -5.74
C TRP A 194 -1.94 -12.21 -5.67
N VAL A 195 -2.00 -13.53 -5.74
CA VAL A 195 -0.82 -14.40 -5.62
C VAL A 195 -0.60 -15.15 -6.93
N SER A 196 0.66 -15.28 -7.33
CA SER A 196 1.08 -16.13 -8.45
C SER A 196 2.07 -17.20 -8.00
N ASP A 197 2.15 -18.28 -8.78
CA ASP A 197 3.29 -19.20 -8.74
C ASP A 197 4.59 -18.49 -9.17
N ALA A 198 5.69 -18.72 -8.46
CA ALA A 198 6.94 -18.00 -8.70
C ALA A 198 7.72 -18.49 -9.94
N GLU A 199 7.39 -19.65 -10.50
CA GLU A 199 8.07 -20.21 -11.68
C GLU A 199 7.38 -19.80 -12.98
N ASN A 200 6.05 -19.84 -13.00
CA ASN A 200 5.26 -19.61 -14.21
C ASN A 200 4.37 -18.35 -14.15
N HIS A 201 4.36 -17.62 -13.03
CA HIS A 201 3.57 -16.42 -12.79
C HIS A 201 2.05 -16.62 -12.93
N ALA A 202 1.56 -17.87 -12.94
CA ALA A 202 0.13 -18.16 -13.03
C ALA A 202 -0.57 -17.77 -11.73
N PRO A 203 -1.73 -17.09 -11.79
CA PRO A 203 -2.52 -16.77 -10.61
C PRO A 203 -2.94 -18.02 -9.83
N THR A 204 -2.87 -17.96 -8.50
CA THR A 204 -3.28 -19.03 -7.57
C THR A 204 -4.20 -18.50 -6.46
N TYR A 205 -4.83 -19.41 -5.74
CA TYR A 205 -5.62 -19.08 -4.55
C TYR A 205 -4.71 -18.88 -3.33
N PHE A 206 -5.14 -18.03 -2.41
CA PHE A 206 -4.41 -17.74 -1.18
C PHE A 206 -5.37 -17.39 -0.02
N ASP A 207 -4.82 -17.33 1.18
CA ASP A 207 -5.46 -16.79 2.37
C ASP A 207 -4.84 -15.42 2.71
N LEU A 208 -5.67 -14.43 3.08
CA LEU A 208 -5.19 -13.18 3.66
C LEU A 208 -5.45 -13.23 5.17
N GLU A 209 -4.38 -13.24 5.96
CA GLU A 209 -4.51 -13.35 7.41
C GLU A 209 -4.82 -12.02 8.07
N SER A 210 -4.06 -10.99 7.70
CA SER A 210 -4.20 -9.67 8.27
C SER A 210 -3.79 -8.55 7.33
N ILE A 211 -4.32 -7.36 7.63
CA ILE A 211 -3.98 -6.11 6.98
C ILE A 211 -3.80 -5.02 8.03
N ARG A 212 -2.72 -4.24 7.94
CA ARG A 212 -2.49 -3.06 8.77
C ARG A 212 -2.82 -1.80 7.99
N VAL A 213 -3.89 -1.13 8.42
CA VAL A 213 -4.36 0.13 7.84
C VAL A 213 -3.84 1.25 8.73
N LEU A 214 -3.05 2.15 8.15
CA LEU A 214 -2.51 3.31 8.88
C LEU A 214 -3.63 4.33 9.19
N PRO A 215 -3.36 5.35 10.02
CA PRO A 215 -4.34 6.37 10.40
C PRO A 215 -4.98 7.13 9.21
N ASP A 216 -5.87 8.06 9.57
CA ASP A 216 -6.54 9.03 8.69
C ASP A 216 -7.68 8.50 7.84
N THR A 217 -7.50 7.40 7.11
CA THR A 217 -8.57 6.91 6.20
C THR A 217 -8.86 5.43 6.32
N SER A 218 -10.10 5.09 6.68
CA SER A 218 -10.63 3.73 6.63
C SER A 218 -10.68 3.20 5.18
N ILE A 219 -10.68 1.88 5.04
CA ILE A 219 -10.78 1.21 3.73
C ILE A 219 -12.05 0.36 3.60
N GLN A 220 -12.51 0.15 2.37
CA GLN A 220 -13.34 -0.99 2.01
C GLN A 220 -12.42 -2.14 1.60
N LEU A 221 -12.75 -3.36 2.02
CA LEU A 221 -12.01 -4.56 1.60
C LEU A 221 -12.98 -5.52 0.93
N TRP A 222 -12.68 -5.84 -0.32
CA TRP A 222 -13.40 -6.80 -1.15
C TRP A 222 -12.52 -8.01 -1.41
N PHE A 223 -13.11 -9.19 -1.54
CA PHE A 223 -12.38 -10.38 -1.92
C PHE A 223 -13.27 -11.32 -2.73
N GLN A 224 -12.67 -12.04 -3.65
CA GLN A 224 -13.36 -13.04 -4.46
C GLN A 224 -12.98 -14.44 -4.01
N LYS A 225 -13.99 -15.26 -3.70
CA LYS A 225 -13.83 -16.65 -3.29
C LYS A 225 -13.57 -17.56 -4.49
N ARG A 226 -13.09 -18.78 -4.22
CA ARG A 226 -12.88 -19.83 -5.23
C ARG A 226 -14.11 -20.12 -6.11
N ASP A 227 -15.31 -20.02 -5.55
CA ASP A 227 -16.57 -20.21 -6.28
C ASP A 227 -16.96 -19.02 -7.17
N GLY A 228 -16.13 -17.97 -7.22
CA GLY A 228 -16.36 -16.74 -7.99
C GLY A 228 -17.22 -15.71 -7.27
N THR A 229 -17.74 -16.01 -6.08
CA THR A 229 -18.56 -15.06 -5.31
C THR A 229 -17.71 -13.94 -4.74
N TRP A 230 -18.26 -12.73 -4.78
CA TRP A 230 -17.65 -11.54 -4.18
C TRP A 230 -18.20 -11.30 -2.78
N TRP A 231 -17.31 -10.95 -1.87
CA TRP A 231 -17.62 -10.62 -0.48
C TRP A 231 -16.86 -9.37 -0.07
N PHE A 232 -17.37 -8.62 0.89
CA PHE A 232 -16.73 -7.38 1.31
C PHE A 232 -17.07 -6.94 2.72
N TRP A 233 -16.17 -6.14 3.30
CA TRP A 233 -16.48 -5.23 4.38
C TRP A 233 -16.61 -3.81 3.84
N PRO A 234 -17.73 -3.11 4.11
CA PRO A 234 -17.92 -1.73 3.67
C PRO A 234 -16.97 -0.78 4.39
N GLU A 235 -16.47 -1.15 5.58
CA GLU A 235 -15.51 -0.37 6.34
C GLU A 235 -14.66 -1.26 7.24
N LEU A 236 -13.34 -1.13 7.08
CA LEU A 236 -12.31 -1.49 8.04
C LEU A 236 -11.63 -0.20 8.48
N THR A 237 -11.79 0.17 9.75
CA THR A 237 -11.30 1.46 10.26
C THR A 237 -9.78 1.56 10.20
N SER A 238 -9.30 2.80 10.02
CA SER A 238 -7.88 3.16 10.06
C SER A 238 -7.24 2.95 11.44
N ALA A 239 -5.92 3.16 11.49
CA ALA A 239 -5.09 3.06 12.69
C ALA A 239 -5.23 1.69 13.40
N ARG A 240 -5.26 0.61 12.62
CA ARG A 240 -5.57 -0.72 13.15
C ARG A 240 -5.02 -1.84 12.27
N THR A 241 -4.62 -2.92 12.93
CA THR A 241 -4.37 -4.21 12.28
C THR A 241 -5.62 -5.07 12.36
N TRP A 242 -6.15 -5.49 11.21
CA TRP A 242 -7.32 -6.34 11.12
C TRP A 242 -6.91 -7.78 10.89
N ASN A 243 -7.32 -8.70 11.77
CA ASN A 243 -7.21 -10.14 11.56
C ASN A 243 -8.49 -10.63 10.87
N ILE A 244 -8.33 -11.09 9.63
CA ILE A 244 -9.42 -11.42 8.70
C ILE A 244 -9.33 -12.86 8.18
N ARG A 245 -8.37 -13.64 8.70
CA ARG A 245 -8.06 -15.02 8.30
C ARG A 245 -9.27 -15.95 8.28
N GLU A 246 -10.22 -15.78 9.19
CA GLU A 246 -11.38 -16.68 9.28
C GLU A 246 -12.27 -16.60 8.04
N TRP A 247 -12.27 -15.45 7.37
CA TRP A 247 -13.15 -15.12 6.26
C TRP A 247 -12.43 -15.09 4.92
N VAL A 248 -11.23 -14.51 4.86
CA VAL A 248 -10.49 -14.31 3.60
C VAL A 248 -9.59 -15.51 3.33
N ARG A 249 -10.25 -16.65 3.05
CA ARG A 249 -9.63 -17.95 2.76
C ARG A 249 -9.95 -18.44 1.36
N ASP A 250 -9.00 -19.14 0.74
CA ASP A 250 -9.10 -19.68 -0.61
C ASP A 250 -9.67 -18.63 -1.60
N VAL A 251 -9.09 -17.43 -1.57
CA VAL A 251 -9.50 -16.29 -2.40
C VAL A 251 -8.60 -16.15 -3.62
N SER A 252 -9.16 -15.68 -4.73
CA SER A 252 -8.42 -15.42 -5.98
C SER A 252 -7.77 -14.04 -5.98
N GLU A 253 -8.40 -13.07 -5.33
CA GLU A 253 -7.92 -11.70 -5.20
C GLU A 253 -8.59 -10.98 -4.05
N VAL A 254 -7.89 -9.97 -3.53
CA VAL A 254 -8.40 -8.96 -2.59
C VAL A 254 -8.30 -7.60 -3.25
N ARG A 255 -9.29 -6.74 -3.05
CA ARG A 255 -9.32 -5.36 -3.55
C ARG A 255 -9.60 -4.38 -2.42
N LEU A 256 -8.84 -3.30 -2.38
CA LEU A 256 -8.90 -2.26 -1.35
C LEU A 256 -9.22 -0.92 -2.01
N ARG A 257 -10.04 -0.10 -1.36
CA ARG A 257 -10.19 1.33 -1.67
C ARG A 257 -10.54 2.11 -0.40
N GLY A 258 -10.58 3.43 -0.42
CA GLY A 258 -11.07 4.23 0.71
C GLY A 258 -12.58 4.05 0.94
N THR A 259 -13.04 4.17 2.19
CA THR A 259 -14.49 4.03 2.51
C THR A 259 -15.36 5.12 1.93
N ARG A 260 -14.82 6.35 1.84
CA ARG A 260 -15.52 7.53 1.34
C ARG A 260 -14.90 7.91 0.00
N ALA A 261 -15.71 8.03 -1.05
CA ALA A 261 -15.22 8.52 -2.33
C ALA A 261 -14.74 9.97 -2.16
N GLY A 262 -13.51 10.26 -2.58
CA GLY A 262 -12.90 11.58 -2.43
C GLY A 262 -11.54 11.66 -3.13
N ARG A 263 -11.35 12.70 -3.94
CA ARG A 263 -10.11 12.90 -4.73
C ARG A 263 -8.96 13.55 -3.97
N ALA A 264 -9.23 14.13 -2.80
CA ALA A 264 -8.26 14.94 -2.06
C ALA A 264 -7.53 14.16 -0.95
N SER A 265 -7.81 12.87 -0.79
CA SER A 265 -7.28 12.06 0.31
C SER A 265 -6.86 10.70 -0.22
N SER A 266 -5.86 10.10 0.42
CA SER A 266 -5.43 8.73 0.17
C SER A 266 -5.78 7.82 1.35
N TYR A 267 -5.73 6.52 1.13
CA TYR A 267 -5.63 5.54 2.20
C TYR A 267 -4.26 4.88 2.15
N ILE A 268 -3.77 4.46 3.31
CA ILE A 268 -2.41 3.97 3.47
C ILE A 268 -2.43 2.57 4.08
N ILE A 269 -1.76 1.65 3.41
CA ILE A 269 -1.55 0.27 3.86
C ILE A 269 -0.08 0.13 4.24
N ASP A 270 0.15 -0.23 5.49
CA ASP A 270 1.49 -0.50 6.01
C ASP A 270 1.92 -1.91 5.64
N SER A 271 1.08 -2.92 5.95
CA SER A 271 1.45 -4.30 5.73
C SER A 271 0.27 -5.24 5.54
N LEU A 272 0.56 -6.37 4.90
CA LEU A 272 -0.35 -7.49 4.66
C LEU A 272 0.35 -8.78 5.08
N VAL A 273 -0.39 -9.75 5.62
CA VAL A 273 0.13 -11.11 5.86
C VAL A 273 -0.66 -12.08 5.00
N VAL A 274 0.02 -12.65 4.01
CA VAL A 274 -0.54 -13.63 3.07
C VAL A 274 -0.07 -15.03 3.46
N ARG A 275 -0.93 -16.02 3.29
CA ARG A 275 -0.62 -17.45 3.45
C ARG A 275 -1.05 -18.21 2.21
N ASP A 276 -0.21 -19.12 1.74
CA ASP A 276 -0.46 -20.02 0.59
C ASP A 276 -1.12 -21.37 1.00
#